data_AF-A0A2D9KS80-F1
#
_entry.id   AF-A0A2D9KS80-F1
#
_cell.length_a   1.000
_cell.length_b   1.000
_cell.length_c   1.000
_cell.angle_alpha   90.00
_cell.angle_beta   90.00
_cell.angle_gamma   90.00
#
_symmetry.space_group_name_H-M   'P 1'
#
loop_
_entity.id
_entity.type
_entity.pdbx_description
1 polymer ?
#
loop_
_entity_poly.entity_id
_entity_poly.type
_entity_poly.pdbx_seq_one_letter_code
_entity_poly.pdbx_strand_id
1 'polypeptide(L)'
;MESPEQSELGVLDVCNQLIHYYWMQTWSEGTAFKGMLVFSDFMRHKWVYQLLIEDLISLFSIFANDSSAVTELRFHWSEKKKDYVANCSR
;
A
#
# COMPACT_ATOMS: atom_id res chain seq x y z
N MET A 1 -3.78 -14.57 -18.05
CA MET A 1 -2.95 -15.19 -16.99
C MET A 1 -3.65 -16.49 -16.66
N GLU A 2 -3.15 -17.63 -17.14
CA GLU A 2 -3.94 -18.86 -17.13
C GLU A 2 -3.81 -19.67 -15.83
N SER A 3 -2.76 -19.43 -15.03
CA SER A 3 -2.58 -20.03 -13.69
C SER A 3 -1.65 -19.15 -12.82
N PRO A 4 -2.17 -18.29 -11.92
CA PRO A 4 -1.32 -17.55 -10.99
C PRO A 4 -0.60 -18.50 -10.03
N GLU A 5 0.70 -18.31 -9.85
CA GLU A 5 1.46 -19.00 -8.80
C GLU A 5 1.21 -18.33 -7.44
N GLN A 6 0.85 -19.13 -6.44
CA GLN A 6 0.82 -18.64 -5.06
C GLN A 6 2.26 -18.50 -4.57
N SER A 7 2.60 -17.31 -4.08
CA SER A 7 3.88 -17.03 -3.44
C SER A 7 3.66 -16.19 -2.20
N GLU A 8 4.50 -16.41 -1.19
CA GLU A 8 4.56 -15.56 -0.01
C GLU A 8 5.59 -14.46 -0.25
N LEU A 9 5.16 -13.21 -0.08
CA LEU A 9 6.04 -12.05 -0.10
C LEU A 9 6.25 -11.54 1.32
N GLY A 10 7.49 -11.14 1.64
CA GLY A 10 7.76 -10.41 2.85
C GLY A 10 7.04 -9.06 2.86
N VAL A 11 6.73 -8.53 4.05
CA VAL A 11 6.02 -7.25 4.20
C VAL A 11 6.72 -6.11 3.46
N LEU A 12 8.05 -6.06 3.52
CA LEU A 12 8.86 -5.07 2.81
C LEU A 12 8.74 -5.22 1.29
N ASP A 13 8.64 -6.44 0.78
CA ASP A 13 8.49 -6.68 -0.66
C ASP A 13 7.11 -6.24 -1.14
N VAL A 14 6.05 -6.53 -0.37
CA VAL A 14 4.69 -6.02 -0.64
C VAL A 14 4.70 -4.49 -0.67
N CYS A 15 5.26 -3.84 0.34
CA CYS A 15 5.39 -2.38 0.38
C CYS A 15 6.21 -1.83 -0.80
N ASN A 16 7.30 -2.50 -1.17
CA ASN A 16 8.11 -2.12 -2.32
C ASN A 16 7.32 -2.20 -3.63
N GLN A 17 6.50 -3.23 -3.81
CA GLN A 17 5.61 -3.31 -4.99
C GLN A 17 4.60 -2.16 -5.03
N LEU A 18 4.06 -1.76 -3.87
CA LEU A 18 3.04 -0.73 -3.77
C LEU A 18 3.58 0.70 -3.88
N ILE A 19 4.75 1.00 -3.31
CA ILE A 19 5.33 2.36 -3.29
C ILE A 19 6.10 2.64 -4.58
N HIS A 20 6.80 1.64 -5.11
CA HIS A 20 7.60 1.75 -6.33
C HIS A 20 6.90 1.13 -7.53
N TYR A 21 5.56 1.14 -7.55
CA TYR A 21 4.80 0.58 -8.66
C TYR A 21 5.18 1.28 -9.97
N TYR A 22 5.51 0.49 -10.98
CA TYR A 22 5.62 0.99 -12.35
C TYR A 22 4.25 0.92 -13.03
N TRP A 23 3.47 -0.10 -12.71
CA TRP A 23 2.12 -0.30 -13.21
C TRP A 23 1.22 -0.91 -12.15
N MET A 24 -0.04 -0.48 -12.16
CA MET A 24 -1.08 -0.96 -11.30
C MET A 24 -2.41 -1.00 -12.06
N GLN A 25 -3.15 -2.08 -11.90
CA GLN A 25 -4.54 -2.18 -12.33
C GLN A 25 -5.40 -2.65 -11.17
N THR A 26 -6.46 -1.91 -10.89
CA THR A 26 -7.41 -2.21 -9.82
C THR A 26 -8.67 -2.85 -10.40
N TRP A 27 -9.37 -3.63 -9.58
CA TRP A 27 -10.73 -4.04 -9.89
C TRP A 27 -11.62 -4.01 -8.65
N SER A 28 -12.92 -3.85 -8.91
CA SER A 28 -13.97 -3.83 -7.90
C SER A 28 -15.01 -4.88 -8.23
N GLU A 29 -15.65 -5.40 -7.19
CA GLU A 29 -16.86 -6.22 -7.31
C GLU A 29 -18.02 -5.46 -6.64
N GLY A 30 -18.99 -5.03 -7.44
CA GLY A 30 -20.03 -4.10 -6.98
C GLY A 30 -19.41 -2.78 -6.49
N THR A 31 -19.64 -2.45 -5.21
CA THR A 31 -19.09 -1.24 -4.56
C THR A 31 -17.79 -1.50 -3.79
N ALA A 32 -17.30 -2.75 -3.74
CA ALA A 32 -16.12 -3.11 -2.97
C ALA A 32 -14.87 -3.10 -3.84
N PHE A 33 -13.84 -2.36 -3.42
CA PHE A 33 -12.50 -2.46 -4.00
C PHE A 33 -11.89 -3.81 -3.62
N LYS A 34 -11.74 -4.72 -4.58
CA LYS A 34 -11.46 -6.13 -4.30
C LYS A 34 -9.99 -6.49 -4.37
N GLY A 35 -9.28 -5.95 -5.35
CA GLY A 35 -7.86 -6.22 -5.47
C GLY A 35 -7.18 -5.40 -6.54
N MET A 36 -5.88 -5.64 -6.65
CA MET A 36 -5.04 -5.01 -7.64
C MET A 36 -4.01 -6.00 -8.21
N LEU A 37 -3.66 -5.77 -9.47
CA LEU A 37 -2.47 -6.32 -10.10
C LEU A 37 -1.41 -5.23 -10.06
N VAL A 38 -0.22 -5.55 -9.58
CA VAL A 38 0.87 -4.58 -9.43
C VAL A 38 2.21 -5.20 -9.73
N PHE A 39 3.13 -4.40 -10.27
CA PHE A 39 4.55 -4.72 -10.26
C PHE A 39 5.39 -3.45 -10.15
N SER A 40 6.51 -3.56 -9.45
CA SER A 40 7.48 -2.47 -9.34
C SER A 40 8.36 -2.35 -10.58
N ASP A 41 8.98 -1.19 -10.73
CA ASP A 41 10.01 -0.93 -11.74
C ASP A 41 11.15 -1.98 -11.75
N PHE A 42 11.51 -2.48 -10.57
CA PHE A 42 12.53 -3.50 -10.33
C PHE A 42 12.05 -4.91 -10.76
N MET A 43 10.76 -5.21 -10.58
CA MET A 43 10.19 -6.53 -10.87
C MET A 43 9.40 -6.61 -12.19
N ARG A 44 9.34 -5.52 -12.97
CA ARG A 44 8.51 -5.41 -14.19
C ARG A 44 8.69 -6.49 -15.25
N HIS A 45 9.85 -7.15 -15.28
CA HIS A 45 10.16 -8.22 -16.25
C HIS A 45 10.03 -9.62 -15.67
N LYS A 46 9.65 -9.75 -14.40
CA LYS A 46 9.56 -11.04 -13.70
C LYS A 46 8.13 -11.45 -13.46
N TRP A 47 7.38 -10.66 -12.71
CA TRP A 47 6.08 -11.05 -12.18
C TRP A 47 5.11 -9.87 -12.13
N VAL A 48 3.83 -10.19 -12.30
CA VAL A 48 2.71 -9.32 -11.91
C VAL A 48 2.10 -9.94 -10.68
N TYR A 49 2.06 -9.19 -9.59
CA TYR A 49 1.51 -9.66 -8.32
C TYR A 49 0.04 -9.31 -8.21
N GLN A 50 -0.76 -10.30 -7.83
CA GLN A 50 -2.14 -10.07 -7.44
C GLN A 50 -2.21 -9.88 -5.92
N LEU A 51 -2.72 -8.73 -5.49
CA LEU A 51 -2.93 -8.41 -4.09
C LEU A 51 -4.41 -8.17 -3.83
N LEU A 52 -4.99 -8.91 -2.87
CA LEU A 52 -6.35 -8.67 -2.41
C LEU A 52 -6.37 -7.53 -1.38
N ILE A 53 -7.40 -6.70 -1.41
CA ILE A 53 -7.51 -5.56 -0.49
C ILE A 53 -7.71 -6.03 0.95
N GLU A 54 -8.40 -7.14 1.17
CA GLU A 54 -8.57 -7.72 2.50
C GLU A 54 -7.24 -8.15 3.13
N ASP A 55 -6.33 -8.73 2.33
CA ASP A 55 -5.01 -9.12 2.78
C ASP A 55 -4.16 -7.90 3.13
N LEU A 56 -4.23 -6.84 2.32
CA LEU A 56 -3.54 -5.58 2.59
C LEU A 56 -4.07 -4.89 3.84
N ILE A 57 -5.39 -4.87 4.05
CA ILE A 57 -5.99 -4.32 5.27
C ILE A 57 -5.53 -5.13 6.48
N SER A 58 -5.54 -6.46 6.40
CA SER A 58 -5.07 -7.34 7.47
C SER A 58 -3.60 -7.05 7.81
N LEU A 59 -2.75 -6.97 6.78
CA LEU A 59 -1.33 -6.64 6.91
C LEU A 59 -1.12 -5.27 7.57
N PHE A 60 -1.81 -4.23 7.10
CA PHE A 60 -1.65 -2.87 7.63
C PHE A 60 -2.28 -2.68 9.01
N SER A 61 -3.30 -3.46 9.35
CA SER A 61 -3.92 -3.43 10.67
C SER A 61 -2.95 -3.87 11.77
N ILE A 62 -1.97 -4.73 11.47
CA ILE A 62 -0.91 -5.10 12.43
C ILE A 62 -0.16 -3.84 12.89
N PHE A 63 0.19 -2.95 11.95
CA PHE A 63 0.87 -1.70 12.26
C PHE A 63 -0.06 -0.67 12.89
N ALA A 64 -1.32 -0.60 12.45
CA ALA A 64 -2.31 0.33 12.99
C ALA A 64 -2.69 0.01 14.44
N ASN A 65 -2.66 -1.28 14.83
CA ASN A 65 -2.95 -1.72 16.18
C ASN A 65 -1.74 -1.62 17.13
N ASP A 66 -0.57 -1.24 16.63
CA ASP A 66 0.56 -0.90 17.50
C ASP A 66 0.22 0.38 18.29
N SER A 67 0.41 0.36 19.61
CA SER A 67 0.19 1.50 20.51
C SER A 67 0.92 2.80 20.12
N SER A 68 1.91 2.70 19.22
CA SER A 68 2.65 3.84 18.67
C SER A 68 2.09 4.40 17.36
N ALA A 69 1.02 3.80 16.81
CA ALA A 69 0.40 4.22 15.57
C ALA A 69 -0.18 5.64 15.66
N VAL A 70 -0.07 6.37 14.55
CA VAL A 70 -0.67 7.70 14.42
C VAL A 70 -2.18 7.55 14.27
N THR A 71 -2.95 8.02 15.25
CA THR A 71 -4.42 8.01 15.21
C THR A 71 -4.97 9.15 14.36
N GLU A 72 -4.22 10.25 14.22
CA GLU A 72 -4.62 11.40 13.42
C GLU A 72 -3.41 12.13 12.83
N LEU A 73 -3.51 12.54 11.56
CA LEU A 73 -2.51 13.30 10.84
C LEU A 73 -3.14 14.59 10.30
N ARG A 74 -2.69 15.75 10.79
CA ARG A 74 -3.13 17.06 10.29
C ARG A 74 -1.98 17.80 9.62
N PHE A 75 -2.24 18.33 8.44
CA PHE A 75 -1.29 19.22 7.75
C PHE A 75 -1.70 20.67 7.96
N HIS A 76 -0.72 21.51 8.29
CA HIS A 76 -0.92 22.96 8.38
C HIS A 76 0.19 23.67 7.63
N TRP A 77 -0.16 24.75 6.93
CA TRP A 77 0.82 25.59 6.26
C TRP A 77 1.72 26.28 7.29
N SER A 78 3.04 26.18 7.10
CA SER A 78 4.02 26.87 7.92
C SER A 78 4.67 28.00 7.14
N GLU A 79 4.34 29.25 7.47
CA GLU A 79 4.94 30.44 6.85
C GLU A 79 6.47 30.46 6.92
N LYS A 80 7.05 29.92 8.02
CA LYS A 80 8.49 29.84 8.23
C LYS A 80 9.16 28.85 7.27
N LYS A 81 8.52 27.71 7.02
CA LYS A 81 9.07 26.66 6.14
C LYS A 81 8.64 26.82 4.68
N LYS A 82 7.63 27.66 4.42
CA LYS A 82 6.97 27.80 3.12
C LYS A 82 6.49 26.44 2.59
N ASP A 83 5.99 25.61 3.49
CA ASP A 83 5.53 24.26 3.21
C ASP A 83 4.48 23.79 4.22
N TYR A 84 3.75 22.73 3.91
CA TYR A 84 2.85 22.05 4.83
C TYR A 84 3.62 21.17 5.80
N VAL A 85 3.32 21.29 7.09
CA VAL A 85 3.93 20.50 8.15
C VAL A 85 2.89 19.54 8.73
N ALA A 86 3.27 18.27 8.78
CA ALA A 86 2.51 17.22 9.44
C ALA A 86 2.58 17.34 10.97
N ASN A 87 1.42 17.35 11.61
CA ASN A 87 1.26 17.13 13.03
C ASN A 87 0.53 15.79 13.23
N CYS A 88 1.15 14.89 14.00
CA CYS A 88 0.59 13.57 14.28
C CYS A 88 0.11 13.49 15.74
N SER A 89 -1.12 13.04 15.93
CA SER A 89 -1.63 12.53 17.21
C SER A 89 -1.27 11.05 17.30
N ARG A 90 -0.83 10.59 18.47
CA ARG A 90 -0.71 9.16 18.77
C ARG A 90 -1.89 8.80 19.66
#